data_AF-A0A6N7IDD2-F1
#
_entry.id   AF-A0A6N7IDD2-F1
#
_cell.length_a   1.000
_cell.length_b   1.000
_cell.length_c   1.000
_cell.angle_alpha   90.00
_cell.angle_beta   90.00
_cell.angle_gamma   90.00
#
_symmetry.space_group_name_H-M   'P 1'
#
loop_
_entity.id
_entity.type
_entity.pdbx_description
1 polymer ?
#
loop_
_entity_poly.entity_id
_entity_poly.type
_entity_poly.pdbx_seq_one_letter_code
_entity_poly.pdbx_strand_id
1 'polypeptide(L)'
;MEFYWRPGCPFCARLRWNLRRARLPVSEINIWDDPAAAAGVRWITGGDETVPTVVVGARAMVNPSVGQVLDAVRAEAPDLPARSGRRRRRGGLAEAVRRSAAVGQGSRRSSAAR
;
A
#
# COMPACT_ATOMS: atom_id res chain seq x y z
N MET A 1 5.50 -7.12 -1.81
CA MET A 1 4.93 -6.24 -0.77
C MET A 1 4.93 -4.79 -1.27
N GLU A 2 4.06 -3.96 -0.70
CA GLU A 2 3.89 -2.55 -1.05
C GLU A 2 4.39 -1.66 0.08
N PHE A 3 5.07 -0.57 -0.27
CA PHE A 3 5.58 0.44 0.67
C PHE A 3 5.12 1.82 0.22
N TYR A 4 4.20 2.41 0.98
CA TYR A 4 3.65 3.73 0.76
C TYR A 4 4.48 4.79 1.47
N TRP A 5 4.87 5.83 0.74
CA TRP A 5 5.74 6.89 1.20
C TRP A 5 5.37 8.25 0.60
N ARG A 6 6.00 9.33 1.10
CA ARG A 6 5.92 10.67 0.52
C ARG A 6 7.27 11.41 0.59
N PRO A 7 7.55 12.39 -0.29
CA PRO A 7 8.75 13.22 -0.21
C PRO A 7 8.94 13.89 1.15
N GLY A 8 10.20 14.07 1.57
CA GLY A 8 10.54 14.75 2.83
C GLY A 8 10.26 13.95 4.11
N CYS A 9 9.75 12.72 4.03
CA CYS A 9 9.47 11.88 5.20
C CYS A 9 10.74 11.18 5.74
N PRO A 10 11.29 11.56 6.91
CA PRO A 10 12.51 10.94 7.45
C PRO A 10 12.30 9.48 7.87
N PHE A 11 11.12 9.15 8.40
CA PHE A 11 10.73 7.78 8.74
C PHE A 11 10.74 6.86 7.51
N CYS A 12 10.25 7.36 6.38
CA CYS A 12 10.20 6.66 5.11
C CYS A 12 11.62 6.40 4.56
N ALA A 13 12.51 7.40 4.65
CA ALA A 13 13.90 7.25 4.25
C ALA A 13 14.62 6.17 5.08
N ARG A 14 14.44 6.19 6.41
CA ARG A 14 15.01 5.19 7.32
C ARG A 14 14.48 3.78 7.04
N LEU A 15 13.17 3.61 6.87
CA LEU A 15 12.60 2.30 6.59
C LEU A 15 13.08 1.77 5.22
N ARG A 16 13.06 2.61 4.17
CA ARG A 16 13.59 2.27 2.85
C ARG A 16 15.01 1.72 2.90
N TRP A 17 15.89 2.39 3.63
CA TRP A 17 17.29 1.95 3.78
C TRP A 17 17.37 0.56 4.41
N ASN A 18 16.61 0.31 5.49
CA ASN A 18 16.57 -1.00 6.14
C ASN A 18 15.99 -2.10 5.24
N LEU A 19 14.91 -1.81 4.49
CA LEU A 19 14.30 -2.77 3.55
C LEU A 19 15.27 -3.16 2.43
N ARG A 20 16.05 -2.20 1.91
CA ARG A 20 17.10 -2.46 0.90
C ARG A 20 18.21 -3.34 1.46
N ARG A 21 18.66 -3.09 2.69
CA ARG A 21 19.66 -3.94 3.36
C ARG A 21 19.16 -5.37 3.59
N ALA A 22 17.87 -5.52 3.88
CA ALA A 22 17.21 -6.82 4.01
C ALA A 22 16.96 -7.52 2.66
N ARG A 23 17.28 -6.89 1.52
CA ARG A 23 17.10 -7.43 0.16
C ARG A 23 15.66 -7.86 -0.13
N LEU A 24 14.67 -7.21 0.50
CA LEU A 24 13.27 -7.51 0.25
C LEU A 24 12.81 -6.84 -1.06
N PRO A 25 12.07 -7.55 -1.93
CA PRO A 25 11.48 -6.92 -3.10
C PRO A 25 10.27 -6.07 -2.68
N VAL A 26 10.42 -4.75 -2.82
CA VAL A 26 9.44 -3.73 -2.43
C VAL A 26 8.90 -3.02 -3.67
N SER A 27 7.58 -2.86 -3.76
CA SER A 27 6.98 -1.86 -4.64
C SER A 27 6.83 -0.56 -3.87
N GLU A 28 7.67 0.43 -4.16
CA GLU A 28 7.59 1.75 -3.53
C GLU A 28 6.55 2.63 -4.24
N ILE A 29 5.60 3.17 -3.50
CA ILE A 29 4.45 3.94 -4.04
C ILE A 29 4.41 5.30 -3.35
N ASN A 30 4.60 6.38 -4.11
CA ASN A 30 4.43 7.73 -3.59
C ASN A 30 2.95 8.08 -3.56
N ILE A 31 2.41 8.37 -2.37
CA ILE A 31 0.99 8.69 -2.23
C ILE A 31 0.62 10.08 -2.75
N TRP A 32 1.59 10.99 -2.91
CA TRP A 32 1.34 12.30 -3.52
C TRP A 32 1.09 12.21 -5.03
N ASP A 33 1.70 11.24 -5.70
CA ASP A 33 1.58 11.07 -7.15
C ASP A 33 0.40 10.15 -7.55
N ASP A 34 -0.11 9.35 -6.60
CA ASP A 34 -1.21 8.40 -6.83
C ASP A 34 -2.35 8.64 -5.82
N PRO A 35 -3.41 9.37 -6.22
CA PRO A 35 -4.58 9.62 -5.38
C PRO A 35 -5.27 8.34 -4.88
N ALA A 36 -5.18 7.23 -5.62
CA ALA A 36 -5.73 5.95 -5.18
C ALA A 36 -4.86 5.30 -4.11
N ALA A 37 -3.54 5.49 -4.16
CA ALA A 37 -2.64 5.07 -3.09
C ALA A 37 -2.89 5.88 -1.82
N ALA A 38 -3.08 7.20 -1.93
CA ALA A 38 -3.49 8.05 -0.80
C ALA A 38 -4.81 7.57 -0.19
N ALA A 39 -5.83 7.29 -1.02
CA ALA A 39 -7.11 6.75 -0.55
C ALA A 39 -6.94 5.39 0.15
N GLY A 40 -6.08 4.50 -0.37
CA GLY A 40 -5.78 3.23 0.27
C GLY A 40 -5.09 3.38 1.63
N VAL A 41 -4.17 4.34 1.76
CA VAL A 41 -3.55 4.65 3.06
C VAL A 41 -4.59 5.19 4.04
N ARG A 42 -5.44 6.15 3.64
CA ARG A 42 -6.53 6.64 4.50
C ARG A 42 -7.46 5.52 4.96
N TRP A 43 -7.76 4.57 4.08
CA TRP A 43 -8.56 3.41 4.46
C TRP A 43 -7.86 2.52 5.51
N ILE A 44 -6.55 2.25 5.36
CA ILE A 44 -5.77 1.48 6.35
C ILE A 44 -5.72 2.17 7.71
N THR A 45 -5.54 3.49 7.71
CA THR A 45 -5.24 4.28 8.92
C THR A 45 -6.50 4.78 9.63
N GLY A 46 -7.69 4.62 9.01
CA GLY A 46 -8.94 5.16 9.54
C GLY A 46 -9.20 6.63 9.20
N GLY A 47 -8.47 7.21 8.24
CA GLY A 47 -8.75 8.54 7.69
C GLY A 47 -7.52 9.34 7.25
N ASP A 48 -6.33 8.99 7.76
CA ASP A 48 -5.12 9.80 7.59
C ASP A 48 -4.16 9.28 6.51
N GLU A 49 -3.37 10.17 5.92
CA GLU A 49 -2.29 9.80 5.00
C GLU A 49 -0.97 9.48 5.73
N THR A 50 -1.07 8.67 6.78
CA THR A 50 0.09 8.30 7.62
C THR A 50 1.02 7.35 6.87
N VAL A 51 2.27 7.79 6.72
CA VAL A 51 3.37 7.02 6.12
C VAL A 51 4.59 7.06 7.05
N PRO A 52 5.49 6.06 7.03
CA PRO A 52 5.51 4.90 6.13
C PRO A 52 4.41 3.88 6.42
N THR A 53 3.69 3.42 5.39
CA THR A 53 2.70 2.33 5.51
C THR A 53 3.14 1.17 4.63
N VAL A 54 3.10 -0.06 5.15
CA VAL A 54 3.57 -1.26 4.44
C VAL A 54 2.45 -2.30 4.40
N VAL A 55 2.29 -2.92 3.24
CA VAL A 55 1.34 -4.03 3.06
C VAL A 55 2.10 -5.27 2.59
N VAL A 56 1.98 -6.35 3.36
CA VAL A 56 2.56 -7.67 3.08
C VAL A 56 1.44 -8.69 3.07
N GLY A 57 1.15 -9.31 1.92
CA GLY A 57 -0.01 -10.20 1.80
C GLY A 57 -1.30 -9.46 2.16
N ALA A 58 -2.05 -10.00 3.13
CA ALA A 58 -3.24 -9.36 3.69
C ALA A 58 -2.95 -8.39 4.85
N ARG A 59 -1.71 -8.34 5.35
CA ARG A 59 -1.33 -7.57 6.54
C ARG A 59 -0.88 -6.16 6.17
N ALA A 60 -1.62 -5.16 6.65
CA ALA A 60 -1.22 -3.76 6.62
C ALA A 60 -0.58 -3.34 7.95
N MET A 61 0.45 -2.49 7.89
CA MET A 61 1.17 -1.98 9.05
C MET A 61 1.49 -0.49 8.86
N VAL A 62 1.18 0.31 9.88
CA VAL A 62 1.44 1.75 9.90
C VAL A 62 2.69 2.03 10.72
N ASN A 63 3.62 2.78 10.12
CA ASN A 63 4.95 3.10 10.64
C ASN A 63 5.73 1.92 11.25
N PRO A 64 5.85 0.77 10.55
CA PRO A 64 6.51 -0.40 11.14
C PRO A 64 8.04 -0.25 11.19
N SER A 65 8.65 -0.94 12.15
CA SER A 65 10.08 -1.26 12.12
C SER A 65 10.40 -2.32 11.04
N VAL A 66 11.66 -2.42 10.64
CA VAL A 66 12.08 -3.47 9.69
C VAL A 66 11.88 -4.89 10.26
N GLY A 67 12.00 -5.06 11.58
CA GLY A 67 11.73 -6.34 12.25
C GLY A 67 10.28 -6.78 12.05
N GLN A 68 9.33 -5.88 12.28
CA GLN A 68 7.91 -6.15 12.04
C GLN A 68 7.61 -6.48 10.58
N VAL A 69 8.28 -5.82 9.63
CA VAL A 69 8.14 -6.15 8.21
C VAL A 69 8.68 -7.55 7.91
N LEU A 70 9.83 -7.92 8.47
CA LEU A 70 10.40 -9.26 8.30
C LEU A 70 9.52 -10.36 8.91
N ASP A 71 8.95 -10.11 10.08
CA ASP A 71 7.98 -11.01 10.72
C ASP A 71 6.75 -11.19 9.83
N ALA A 72 6.19 -10.10 9.31
CA ALA A 72 5.05 -10.16 8.40
C ALA A 72 5.39 -10.89 7.09
N VAL A 73 6.58 -10.70 6.52
CA VAL A 73 7.02 -11.44 5.32
C VAL A 73 7.11 -12.94 5.59
N ARG A 74 7.65 -13.34 6.74
CA ARG A 74 7.72 -14.76 7.12
C ARG A 74 6.33 -15.39 7.28
N ALA A 75 5.39 -14.66 7.86
CA ALA A 75 4.04 -15.15 8.10
C ALA A 75 3.16 -15.16 6.83
N GLU A 76 3.19 -14.08 6.05
CA GLU A 76 2.20 -13.82 5.00
C GLU A 76 2.72 -14.06 3.58
N ALA A 77 4.05 -14.06 3.38
CA ALA A 77 4.66 -14.11 2.05
C ALA A 77 6.04 -14.80 2.07
N PRO A 78 6.12 -16.08 2.50
CA PRO A 78 7.40 -16.78 2.61
C PRO A 78 8.12 -16.96 1.27
N ASP A 79 7.40 -16.90 0.15
CA ASP A 79 7.94 -16.99 -1.23
C ASP A 79 8.48 -15.65 -1.74
N LEU A 80 8.18 -14.54 -1.07
CA LEU A 80 8.55 -13.19 -1.51
C LEU A 80 10.06 -13.00 -1.75
N PRO A 81 10.98 -13.49 -0.89
CA PRO A 81 12.42 -13.36 -1.11
C PRO A 81 12.90 -14.04 -2.40
N ALA A 82 12.22 -15.09 -2.87
CA ALA A 82 12.59 -15.87 -4.04
C ALA A 82 12.08 -15.29 -5.38
N ARG A 83 11.10 -14.37 -5.36
CA ARG A 83 10.39 -13.88 -6.55
C ARG A 83 10.90 -12.56 -7.12
N SER A 84 12.09 -12.12 -6.68
CA SER A 84 12.79 -10.90 -7.13
C SER A 84 13.28 -11.02 -8.58
N GLY A 85 12.34 -11.04 -9.54
CA GLY A 85 12.64 -11.11 -10.97
C GLY A 85 11.48 -10.89 -11.95
N ARG A 86 10.22 -10.85 -11.50
CA ARG A 86 9.06 -10.62 -12.40
C ARG A 86 8.35 -9.30 -12.09
N ARG A 87 8.50 -8.33 -12.99
CA ARG A 87 7.79 -7.04 -13.00
C ARG A 87 6.30 -7.27 -13.29
N ARG A 88 5.51 -7.76 -12.33
CA ARG A 88 4.04 -7.78 -12.47
C ARG A 88 3.49 -6.41 -12.11
N ARG A 89 3.18 -5.60 -13.14
CA ARG A 89 2.20 -4.51 -13.00
C ARG A 89 0.80 -5.13 -12.88
N ARG A 90 -0.05 -4.47 -12.07
CA ARG A 90 -1.51 -4.65 -11.87
C ARG A 90 -1.91 -5.57 -10.70
N GLY A 91 -2.57 -4.97 -9.69
CA GLY A 91 -3.27 -5.69 -8.62
C GLY A 91 -3.02 -5.25 -7.16
N GLY A 92 -2.33 -4.14 -6.91
CA GLY A 92 -2.07 -3.65 -5.53
C GLY A 92 -3.31 -3.17 -4.78
N LEU A 93 -3.21 -2.90 -3.47
CA LEU A 93 -4.34 -2.40 -2.65
C LEU A 93 -4.99 -1.14 -3.26
N ALA A 94 -4.21 -0.25 -3.88
CA ALA A 94 -4.72 0.91 -4.61
C ALA A 94 -5.70 0.53 -5.74
N GLU A 95 -5.51 -0.60 -6.42
CA GLU A 95 -6.45 -1.08 -7.43
C GLU A 95 -7.70 -1.74 -6.83
N ALA A 96 -7.55 -2.45 -5.71
CA ALA A 96 -8.70 -2.97 -4.96
C ALA A 96 -9.58 -1.81 -4.47
N VAL A 97 -8.98 -0.74 -3.95
CA VAL A 97 -9.66 0.50 -3.56
C VAL A 97 -10.34 1.17 -4.76
N ARG A 98 -9.67 1.26 -5.93
CA ARG A 98 -10.30 1.76 -7.17
C ARG A 98 -11.53 0.94 -7.57
N ARG A 99 -11.49 -0.39 -7.46
CA ARG A 99 -12.62 -1.27 -7.77
C ARG A 99 -13.77 -1.10 -6.79
N SER A 100 -13.49 -1.01 -5.48
CA SER A 100 -14.52 -0.79 -4.46
C SER A 100 -15.17 0.59 -4.58
N ALA A 101 -14.41 1.64 -4.93
CA ALA A 101 -14.96 2.99 -5.15
C ALA A 101 -15.82 3.10 -6.42
N ALA A 102 -15.57 2.28 -7.44
CA ALA A 102 -16.37 2.25 -8.66
C ALA A 102 -17.76 1.59 -8.47
N VAL A 103 -17.88 0.63 -7.54
CA VAL A 103 -19.15 -0.07 -7.25
C VAL A 103 -20.17 0.84 -6.53
N GLY A 104 -19.71 1.91 -5.85
CA GLY A 104 -20.57 2.82 -5.08
C GLY A 104 -21.28 3.95 -5.85
N GLN A 105 -21.05 4.12 -7.16
CA GLN A 105 -21.57 5.26 -7.94
C GLN A 105 -22.81 4.93 -8.81
N GLY A 106 -23.38 3.73 -8.68
CA GLY A 106 -24.53 3.26 -9.45
C GLY A 106 -25.87 3.35 -8.71
N SER A 107 -26.23 4.45 -8.04
CA SER A 107 -27.62 4.64 -7.55
C SER A 107 -27.94 6.12 -7.27
N ARG A 108 -27.97 6.95 -8.31
CA ARG A 108 -28.75 8.21 -8.34
C ARG A 108 -29.29 8.45 -9.74
N ARG A 109 -30.22 7.60 -10.18
CA ARG A 109 -31.20 7.98 -11.21
C ARG A 109 -32.58 7.83 -10.60
N SER A 110 -33.22 8.98 -10.34
CA SER A 110 -34.65 9.26 -10.51
C SER A 110 -35.10 10.33 -9.51
N SER A 111 -35.30 11.55 -9.99
CA SER A 111 -36.60 12.25 -9.87
C SER A 111 -36.50 13.59 -10.60
N ALA A 112 -36.85 13.56 -11.87
CA ALA A 112 -37.39 14.70 -12.60
C ALA A 112 -38.70 14.22 -13.25
N ALA A 113 -39.64 15.13 -13.38
CA ALA A 113 -41.01 14.98 -13.89
C ALA A 113 -42.07 14.53 -12.87
N ARG A 114 -42.80 15.51 -12.33
CA ARG A 114 -44.22 15.72 -12.64
C ARG A 114 -44.58 17.19 -12.45
#